data_AF-A0A0F2JEL2-F1
#
_entry.id   AF-A0A0F2JEL2-F1
#
_cell.length_a   1.000
_cell.length_b   1.000
_cell.length_c   1.000
_cell.angle_alpha   90.00
_cell.angle_beta   90.00
_cell.angle_gamma   90.00
#
_symmetry.space_group_name_H-M   'P 1'
#
loop_
_entity.id
_entity.type
_entity.pdbx_description
1 polymer ?
#
loop_
_entity_poly.entity_id
_entity_poly.type
_entity_poly.pdbx_seq_one_letter_code
_entity_poly.pdbx_strand_id
1 'polypeptide(L)' 'MLSRQALHSSVYAFLHPATGLPIIIRAPFPEDLKNLVKKLS' A
#
# COMPACT_ATOMS: atom_id res chain seq x y z
N MET A 1 6.50 -13.01 -15.04
CA MET A 1 7.37 -12.49 -13.95
C MET A 1 7.06 -11.01 -13.74
N LEU A 2 7.20 -10.49 -12.52
CA LEU A 2 7.11 -9.05 -12.25
C LEU A 2 8.40 -8.34 -12.68
N SER A 3 8.29 -7.12 -13.20
CA SER A 3 9.43 -6.28 -13.60
C SER A 3 10.04 -5.48 -12.45
N ARG A 4 9.45 -5.56 -11.25
CA ARG A 4 9.86 -4.83 -10.04
C ARG A 4 9.63 -5.67 -8.78
N GLN A 5 10.10 -5.17 -7.64
CA GLN A 5 9.85 -5.80 -6.33
C GLN A 5 8.35 -5.92 -6.03
N ALA A 6 7.95 -7.06 -5.45
CA ALA A 6 6.62 -7.28 -4.92
C ALA A 6 6.42 -6.58 -3.55
N LEU A 7 6.69 -5.27 -3.52
CA LEU A 7 6.62 -4.42 -2.34
C LEU A 7 5.73 -3.21 -2.63
N HIS A 8 4.82 -2.91 -1.71
CA HIS A 8 3.91 -1.76 -1.79
C HIS A 8 3.48 -1.32 -0.38
N SER A 9 3.70 -0.05 -0.05
CA SER A 9 3.17 0.55 1.17
C SER A 9 1.70 0.93 0.95
N SER A 10 0.78 0.11 1.45
CA SER A 10 -0.68 0.30 1.28
C SER A 10 -1.29 1.25 2.32
N VAL A 11 -0.61 1.47 3.44
CA VAL A 11 -1.08 2.29 4.55
C VAL A 11 0.06 3.15 5.08
N TYR A 12 -0.22 4.45 5.23
CA TYR A 12 0.58 5.36 6.04
C TYR A 12 -0.29 5.85 7.21
N ALA A 13 0.21 5.69 8.44
CA ALA A 13 -0.48 6.14 9.64
C ALA A 13 0.48 6.90 10.54
N PHE A 14 0.10 8.11 10.95
CA PHE A 14 0.92 8.99 11.78
C PHE A 14 0.04 10.06 12.45
N LEU A 15 0.62 10.81 13.39
CA LEU A 15 -0.04 11.98 13.98
C LEU A 15 0.20 13.21 13.11
N HIS A 16 -0.84 13.94 12.74
CA HIS A 16 -0.71 15.17 11.96
C HIS A 16 0.20 16.16 12.68
N PRO A 17 1.25 16.70 12.04
CA PRO A 17 2.29 17.44 12.75
C PRO A 17 1.79 18.75 13.37
N ALA A 18 0.72 19.35 12.84
CA ALA A 18 0.18 20.59 13.39
C ALA A 18 -0.93 20.38 14.44
N THR A 19 -1.68 19.27 14.38
CA THR A 19 -2.87 19.07 15.23
C THR A 19 -2.73 17.91 16.20
N GLY A 20 -1.73 17.05 16.03
CA GLY A 20 -1.55 15.84 16.84
C GLY A 20 -2.62 14.76 16.61
N LEU A 21 -3.59 14.99 15.71
CA LEU A 21 -4.66 14.04 15.45
C LEU A 21 -4.18 12.89 14.55
N PRO A 22 -4.66 11.66 14.77
CA PRO A 22 -4.28 10.52 13.94
C PRO A 22 -4.80 10.69 12.50
N ILE A 23 -3.92 10.47 11.53
CA ILE A 23 -4.25 10.42 10.11
C ILE A 23 -3.90 9.04 9.58
N ILE A 24 -4.78 8.51 8.73
CA ILE A 24 -4.57 7.27 7.98
C ILE A 24 -4.77 7.57 6.51
N ILE A 25 -3.75 7.28 5.71
CA ILE A 25 -3.77 7.37 4.25
C ILE A 25 -3.70 5.95 3.71
N ARG A 26 -4.57 5.61 2.74
CA ARG A 26 -4.63 4.30 2.10
C ARG A 26 -4.39 4.42 0.62
N ALA A 27 -3.47 3.63 0.09
CA ALA A 27 -3.27 3.47 -1.34
C ALA A 27 -3.90 2.15 -1.81
N PRO A 28 -4.65 2.14 -2.93
CA PRO A 28 -5.19 0.91 -3.48
C PRO A 28 -4.05 0.01 -3.97
N PHE A 29 -4.25 -1.31 -3.88
CA PHE A 29 -3.26 -2.27 -4.34
C PHE A 29 -3.02 -2.12 -5.86
N PRO A 30 -1.76 -1.97 -6.31
CA PRO A 30 -1.42 -1.92 -7.72
C PRO A 30 -1.91 -3.14 -8.50
N GLU A 31 -2.30 -2.93 -9.75
CA GLU A 31 -2.94 -3.97 -10.57
C GLU A 31 -2.01 -5.16 -10.86
N ASP A 32 -0.71 -4.90 -11.04
CA ASP A 32 0.32 -5.93 -11.21
C ASP A 32 0.39 -6.87 -10.00
N LEU A 33 0.35 -6.31 -8.79
CA LEU A 33 0.38 -7.08 -7.55
C LEU A 33 -0.95 -7.79 -7.28
N LYS A 34 -2.10 -7.17 -7.59
CA LYS A 34 -3.42 -7.84 -7.53
C LYS A 34 -3.41 -9.10 -8.39
N ASN A 35 -2.90 -9.00 -9.61
CA ASN A 35 -2.84 -10.13 -10.54
C ASN A 35 -1.80 -11.18 -10.13
N LEU A 36 -0.70 -10.78 -9.47
CA LEU A 36 0.23 -11.74 -8.88
C LEU A 36 -0.45 -12.57 -7.79
N VAL A 37 -1.15 -11.93 -6.84
CA VAL A 37 -1.82 -12.63 -5.73
C VAL A 37 -2.84 -13.64 -6.26
N LYS A 38 -3.69 -13.24 -7.22
CA LYS A 38 -4.67 -14.14 -7.87
C LYS A 38 -4.06 -15.37 -8.53
N LYS A 39 -2.79 -15.30 -8.96
CA LYS A 39 -2.08 -16.42 -9.60
C LYS A 39 -1.41 -17.37 -8.60
N LEU A 40 -1.19 -16.90 -7.36
CA LEU A 40 -0.50 -17.65 -6.30
C LEU A 40 -1.47 -18.26 -5.29
N SER A 41 -2.72 -17.76 -5.24
CA SER A 41 -3.86 -18.37 -4.56
C SER A 41 -4.40 -19.54 -5.36
#